data_AF-A0A2T4WB81-F1
#
_entry.id   AF-A0A2T4WB81-F1
#
_cell.length_a   1.000
_cell.length_b   1.000
_cell.length_c   1.000
_cell.angle_alpha   90.00
_cell.angle_beta   90.00
_cell.angle_gamma   90.00
#
_symmetry.space_group_name_H-M   'P 1'
#
loop_
_entity.id
_entity.type
_entity.pdbx_description
1 polymer ?
#
loop_
_entity_poly.entity_id
_entity_poly.type
_entity_poly.pdbx_seq_one_letter_code
_entity_poly.pdbx_strand_id
1 'polypeptide(L)'
;MNRITDTVKHLIIINVIMFIGTISIGGGQLFYEWFALYFPKSEAFQPWQIITHMFMHGGLMHVGFNMFALWMFGSPVEQALGTKKFLFVYISAGLGAVLFQLGYYYFNYVPTFSALEASG
;
A
#
# COMPACT_ATOMS: atom_id res chain seq x y z
N MET A 1 17.63 -24.28 8.60
CA MET A 1 16.65 -23.82 7.60
C MET A 1 15.81 -22.73 8.24
N ASN A 2 16.01 -21.47 7.87
CA ASN A 2 15.26 -20.36 8.47
C ASN A 2 13.79 -20.47 8.05
N ARG A 3 12.94 -20.89 9.00
CA ARG A 3 11.48 -20.87 8.85
C ARG A 3 11.02 -19.43 8.65
N ILE A 4 9.99 -19.25 7.82
CA ILE A 4 9.25 -17.99 7.75
C ILE A 4 8.74 -17.63 9.14
N THR A 5 9.00 -16.40 9.55
CA THR A 5 8.49 -15.85 10.81
C THR A 5 6.98 -15.66 10.74
N ASP A 6 6.31 -15.69 11.89
CA ASP A 6 4.85 -15.58 11.92
C ASP A 6 4.37 -14.23 11.41
N THR A 7 5.04 -13.12 11.75
CA THR A 7 4.64 -11.79 11.26
C THR A 7 4.67 -11.71 9.74
N VAL A 8 5.75 -12.15 9.11
CA VAL A 8 5.90 -12.16 7.64
C VAL A 8 4.84 -13.05 7.00
N LYS A 9 4.57 -14.22 7.59
CA LYS A 9 3.49 -15.11 7.13
C LYS A 9 2.13 -14.41 7.16
N HIS A 10 1.79 -13.71 8.24
CA HIS A 10 0.53 -12.97 8.35
C HIS A 10 0.46 -11.82 7.34
N LEU A 11 1.54 -11.07 7.15
CA LEU A 11 1.58 -10.00 6.16
C LEU A 11 1.35 -10.54 4.74
N ILE A 12 1.97 -11.68 4.38
CA ILE A 12 1.72 -12.33 3.09
C ILE A 12 0.25 -12.74 2.95
N ILE A 13 -0.31 -13.39 3.98
CA ILE A 13 -1.72 -13.82 3.97
C ILE A 13 -2.66 -12.62 3.77
N ILE A 14 -2.44 -11.52 4.49
CA ILE A 14 -3.25 -10.29 4.37
C ILE A 14 -3.18 -9.74 2.95
N ASN A 15 -1.98 -9.62 2.38
CA ASN A 15 -1.81 -9.11 1.01
C ASN A 15 -2.50 -10.00 -0.04
N VAL A 16 -2.42 -11.33 0.12
CA VAL A 16 -3.11 -12.27 -0.77
C VAL A 16 -4.63 -12.15 -0.62
N ILE A 17 -5.16 -12.05 0.60
CA ILE A 17 -6.60 -11.86 0.85
C ILE A 17 -7.08 -10.55 0.21
N MET A 18 -6.34 -9.45 0.41
CA MET A 18 -6.67 -8.16 -0.20
C MET A 18 -6.67 -8.24 -1.72
N PHE A 19 -5.67 -8.90 -2.32
CA PHE A 19 -5.61 -9.07 -3.78
C PHE A 19 -6.74 -9.96 -4.33
N ILE A 20 -7.12 -11.04 -3.62
CA ILE A 20 -8.28 -11.85 -3.98
C ILE A 20 -9.55 -11.00 -3.93
N GLY A 21 -9.72 -10.18 -2.88
CA GLY A 21 -10.82 -9.22 -2.78
C GLY A 21 -10.85 -8.27 -3.98
N THR A 22 -9.70 -7.73 -4.36
CA THR A 22 -9.55 -6.87 -5.54
C THR A 22 -10.09 -7.54 -6.80
N ILE A 23 -9.70 -8.78 -7.10
CA ILE A 23 -10.10 -9.43 -8.37
C ILE A 23 -11.50 -10.05 -8.36
N SER A 24 -12.11 -10.25 -7.18
CA SER A 24 -13.37 -11.00 -7.03
C SER A 24 -14.59 -10.13 -6.73
N ILE A 25 -14.42 -8.96 -6.13
CA ILE A 25 -15.52 -8.10 -5.68
C ILE A 25 -15.75 -6.95 -6.67
N GLY A 26 -16.99 -6.77 -7.11
CA GLY A 26 -17.40 -5.61 -7.91
C GLY A 26 -16.68 -5.46 -9.24
N GLY A 27 -16.31 -6.57 -9.88
CA GLY A 27 -15.66 -6.59 -11.19
C GLY A 27 -14.24 -6.00 -11.20
N GLY A 28 -13.56 -5.97 -10.05
CA GLY A 28 -12.25 -5.34 -9.93
C GLY A 28 -12.29 -3.96 -9.31
N GLN A 29 -13.39 -3.23 -9.48
CA GLN A 29 -13.43 -1.78 -9.27
C GLN A 29 -13.88 -1.38 -7.85
N LEU A 30 -14.98 -1.97 -7.34
CA LEU A 30 -15.53 -1.58 -6.03
C LEU A 30 -14.54 -1.79 -4.89
N PHE A 31 -13.76 -2.86 -4.94
CA PHE A 31 -12.78 -3.15 -3.91
C PHE A 31 -11.61 -2.15 -3.93
N TYR A 32 -11.20 -1.67 -5.11
CA TYR A 32 -10.27 -0.54 -5.22
C TYR A 32 -10.87 0.72 -4.61
N GLU A 33 -12.12 1.04 -4.91
CA GLU A 33 -12.78 2.25 -4.39
C GLU A 33 -12.86 2.27 -2.85
N TRP A 34 -13.01 1.12 -2.20
CA TRP A 34 -13.08 1.05 -0.75
C TRP A 34 -11.73 1.15 -0.06
N PHE A 35 -10.65 0.62 -0.65
CA PHE A 35 -9.38 0.39 0.05
C PHE A 35 -8.15 1.07 -0.57
N ALA A 36 -8.23 1.49 -1.83
CA ALA A 36 -7.18 2.31 -2.43
C ALA A 36 -7.22 3.72 -1.84
N LEU A 37 -6.04 4.35 -1.79
CA LEU A 37 -5.94 5.70 -1.28
C LEU A 37 -6.43 6.72 -2.28
N TYR A 38 -7.47 7.46 -1.91
CA TYR A 38 -7.84 8.69 -2.59
C TYR A 38 -7.12 9.89 -1.99
N PHE A 39 -6.98 10.95 -2.79
CA PHE A 39 -6.50 12.22 -2.28
C PHE A 39 -7.46 12.73 -1.17
N PRO A 40 -6.97 13.24 -0.03
CA PRO A 40 -7.82 13.59 1.12
C PRO A 40 -8.96 14.60 0.85
N LYS A 41 -8.88 15.37 -0.23
CA LYS A 41 -9.96 16.29 -0.65
C LYS A 41 -11.05 15.63 -1.51
N SER A 42 -10.89 14.36 -1.90
CA SER A 42 -11.86 13.61 -2.68
C SER A 42 -13.05 13.19 -1.82
N GLU A 43 -14.26 13.24 -2.37
CA GLU A 43 -15.46 12.70 -1.70
C GLU A 43 -15.40 11.18 -1.51
N ALA A 44 -14.59 10.48 -2.32
CA ALA A 44 -14.35 9.04 -2.20
C ALA A 44 -13.30 8.68 -1.12
N PHE A 45 -12.67 9.68 -0.50
CA PHE A 45 -11.67 9.42 0.54
C PHE A 45 -12.31 8.88 1.81
N GLN A 46 -11.70 7.84 2.37
CA GLN A 46 -12.10 7.24 3.62
C GLN A 46 -10.89 7.06 4.55
N PRO A 47 -10.99 7.35 5.85
CA PRO A 47 -9.82 7.37 6.76
C PRO A 47 -9.02 6.06 6.81
N TRP A 48 -9.69 4.91 6.66
CA TRP A 48 -9.02 3.60 6.68
C TRP A 48 -8.13 3.35 5.46
N GLN A 49 -8.29 4.12 4.38
CA GLN A 49 -7.44 4.04 3.18
C GLN A 49 -5.98 4.37 3.49
N ILE A 50 -5.70 5.17 4.53
CA ILE A 50 -4.34 5.49 4.99
C ILE A 50 -3.56 4.22 5.38
N ILE A 51 -4.23 3.18 5.85
CA ILE A 51 -3.58 1.90 6.20
C ILE A 51 -3.84 0.85 5.14
N THR A 52 -5.07 0.74 4.66
CA THR A 52 -5.49 -0.35 3.75
C THR A 52 -4.81 -0.26 2.39
N HIS A 53 -4.45 0.94 1.91
CA HIS A 53 -3.71 1.10 0.65
C HIS A 53 -2.37 0.37 0.64
N MET A 54 -1.72 0.19 1.81
CA MET A 54 -0.44 -0.52 1.93
C MET A 54 -0.52 -1.99 1.52
N PHE A 55 -1.73 -2.54 1.42
CA PHE A 55 -1.98 -3.94 1.06
C PHE A 55 -2.62 -4.10 -0.33
N MET A 56 -2.92 -2.99 -1.01
CA MET A 56 -3.53 -2.98 -2.34
C MET A 56 -2.49 -3.19 -3.42
N HIS A 57 -2.80 -4.04 -4.40
CA HIS A 57 -1.87 -4.38 -5.48
C HIS A 57 -2.53 -4.22 -6.84
N GLY A 58 -1.86 -3.54 -7.77
CA GLY A 58 -2.31 -3.22 -9.14
C GLY A 58 -2.40 -4.38 -10.12
N GLY A 59 -1.93 -5.58 -9.77
CA GLY A 59 -1.89 -6.72 -10.69
C GLY A 59 -1.06 -7.90 -10.20
N LEU A 60 -1.17 -9.02 -10.90
CA LEU A 60 -0.60 -10.30 -10.49
C LEU A 60 0.94 -10.28 -10.36
N MET A 61 1.62 -9.67 -11.33
CA MET A 61 3.09 -9.54 -11.28
C MET A 61 3.51 -8.64 -10.12
N HIS A 62 2.76 -7.57 -9.84
CA HIS A 62 3.09 -6.63 -8.78
C HIS A 62 2.98 -7.31 -7.39
N VAL A 63 1.88 -8.03 -7.13
CA VAL A 63 1.76 -8.80 -5.87
C VAL A 63 2.77 -9.95 -5.80
N GLY A 64 3.03 -10.64 -6.90
CA GLY A 64 4.02 -11.73 -6.95
C GLY A 64 5.42 -11.28 -6.55
N PHE A 65 5.91 -10.18 -7.13
CA PHE A 65 7.24 -9.64 -6.78
C PHE A 65 7.30 -9.10 -5.35
N ASN A 66 6.27 -8.42 -4.85
CA ASN A 66 6.24 -7.94 -3.47
C ASN A 66 6.24 -9.09 -2.46
N MET A 67 5.44 -10.13 -2.71
CA MET A 67 5.41 -11.30 -1.82
C MET A 67 6.72 -12.09 -1.86
N PHE A 68 7.36 -12.17 -3.04
CA PHE A 68 8.70 -12.75 -3.15
C PHE A 68 9.73 -11.96 -2.35
N ALA A 69 9.76 -10.62 -2.46
CA ALA A 69 10.66 -9.78 -1.69
C ALA A 69 10.39 -9.87 -0.18
N LEU A 70 9.12 -9.85 0.22
CA LEU A 70 8.72 -9.97 1.63
C LEU A 70 9.08 -11.34 2.21
N TRP A 71 8.93 -12.41 1.44
CA TRP A 71 9.36 -13.75 1.84
C TRP A 71 10.89 -13.86 1.94
N MET A 72 11.62 -13.31 0.96
CA MET A 72 13.08 -13.40 0.88
C MET A 72 13.77 -12.57 1.97
N PHE A 73 13.30 -11.34 2.20
CA PHE A 73 13.96 -10.38 3.10
C PHE A 73 13.24 -10.17 4.42
N GLY A 74 11.93 -10.36 4.48
CA GLY A 74 11.13 -10.05 5.67
C GLY A 74 11.58 -10.82 6.90
N SER A 75 11.71 -12.15 6.81
CA SER A 75 12.06 -12.97 7.97
C SER A 75 13.49 -12.75 8.48
N PRO A 76 14.53 -12.65 7.61
CA PRO A 76 15.86 -12.23 8.05
C PRO A 76 15.87 -10.86 8.75
N VAL A 77 15.16 -9.87 8.21
CA VAL A 77 15.09 -8.53 8.81
C VAL A 77 14.33 -8.54 10.13
N GLU A 78 13.22 -9.28 10.21
CA GLU A 78 12.48 -9.44 11.46
C GLU A 78 13.32 -10.11 12.55
N GLN A 79 14.08 -11.15 12.21
CA GLN A 79 14.96 -11.83 13.16
C GLN A 79 16.09 -10.91 13.65
N ALA A 80 16.62 -10.05 12.79
CA ALA A 80 17.68 -9.10 13.15
C ALA A 80 17.17 -7.93 14.02
N LEU A 81 15.96 -7.42 13.75
CA LEU A 81 15.42 -6.25 14.43
C LEU A 81 14.49 -6.57 15.61
N GLY A 82 13.91 -7.76 15.62
CA GLY A 82 12.75 -8.12 16.43
C GLY A 82 11.44 -7.58 15.83
N THR A 83 10.34 -8.27 16.10
CA THR A 83 9.01 -8.02 15.52
C THR A 83 8.52 -6.59 15.67
N LYS A 84 8.69 -5.95 16.84
CA LYS A 84 8.21 -4.58 17.08
C LYS A 84 8.89 -3.56 16.15
N LYS A 85 10.20 -3.65 16.00
CA LYS A 85 10.98 -2.74 15.14
C LYS A 85 10.73 -3.03 13.66
N PHE A 86 10.60 -4.31 13.30
CA PHE A 86 10.21 -4.72 11.96
C PHE A 86 8.87 -4.11 11.54
N LEU A 87 7.83 -4.26 12.37
CA LEU A 87 6.52 -3.68 12.10
C LEU A 87 6.54 -2.15 12.07
N PHE A 88 7.31 -1.51 12.97
CA PHE A 88 7.49 -0.07 12.94
C PHE A 88 8.09 0.40 11.61
N VAL A 89 9.15 -0.26 11.13
CA VAL A 89 9.77 0.05 9.83
C VAL A 89 8.79 -0.21 8.69
N TYR A 90 8.10 -1.34 8.70
CA TYR A 90 7.11 -1.72 7.67
C TYR A 90 6.00 -0.66 7.55
N ILE A 91 5.39 -0.27 8.67
CA ILE A 91 4.31 0.71 8.70
C ILE A 91 4.84 2.10 8.32
N SER A 92 5.98 2.52 8.90
CA SER A 92 6.56 3.84 8.62
C SER A 92 6.98 3.99 7.16
N ALA A 93 7.46 2.93 6.51
CA ALA A 93 7.80 2.96 5.10
C ALA A 93 6.55 3.18 4.22
N GLY A 94 5.44 2.49 4.49
CA GLY A 94 4.19 2.70 3.76
C GLY A 94 3.60 4.08 3.98
N LEU A 95 3.55 4.55 5.24
CA LEU A 95 3.11 5.91 5.57
C LEU A 95 4.03 6.98 4.96
N GLY A 96 5.33 6.76 4.96
CA GLY A 96 6.30 7.64 4.32
C GLY A 96 6.04 7.77 2.81
N ALA A 97 5.82 6.65 2.13
CA ALA A 97 5.54 6.62 0.69
C ALA A 97 4.31 7.47 0.33
N VAL A 98 3.20 7.30 1.06
CA VAL A 98 2.00 8.12 0.85
C VAL A 98 2.24 9.59 1.17
N LEU A 99 2.97 9.92 2.24
CA LEU A 99 3.28 11.30 2.59
C LEU A 99 4.07 11.99 1.46
N PHE A 100 5.05 11.31 0.87
CA PHE A 100 5.78 11.85 -0.28
C PHE A 100 4.88 12.02 -1.51
N GLN A 101 4.03 11.05 -1.81
CA GLN A 101 3.10 11.13 -2.94
C GLN A 101 2.09 12.28 -2.77
N LEU A 102 1.47 12.40 -1.60
CA LEU A 102 0.53 13.49 -1.29
C LEU A 102 1.23 14.85 -1.28
N GLY A 103 2.45 14.92 -0.74
CA GLY A 103 3.27 16.13 -0.80
C GLY A 103 3.54 16.56 -2.25
N TYR A 104 3.94 15.62 -3.12
CA TYR A 104 4.12 15.90 -4.54
C TYR A 104 2.83 16.41 -5.18
N TYR A 105 1.69 15.78 -4.89
CA TYR A 105 0.40 16.24 -5.42
C TYR A 105 0.05 17.64 -4.96
N TYR A 106 0.26 17.95 -3.69
CA TYR A 106 -0.08 19.26 -3.14
C TYR A 106 0.80 20.39 -3.68
N PHE A 107 2.12 20.18 -3.74
CA PHE A 107 3.07 21.24 -4.09
C PHE A 107 3.30 21.40 -5.58
N ASN A 108 3.16 20.34 -6.38
CA ASN A 108 3.47 20.38 -7.81
C ASN A 108 2.23 20.16 -8.67
N TYR A 109 1.49 19.07 -8.43
CA TYR A 109 0.40 18.69 -9.34
C TYR A 109 -0.80 19.66 -9.28
N VAL A 110 -1.35 19.92 -8.09
CA VAL A 110 -2.55 20.75 -7.92
C VAL A 110 -2.36 22.18 -8.48
N PRO A 111 -1.26 22.90 -8.19
CA PRO A 111 -1.04 24.22 -8.76
C PRO A 111 -0.90 24.20 -10.29
N THR A 112 -0.15 23.24 -10.83
CA THR A 112 0.04 23.10 -12.29
C THR A 112 -1.28 22.76 -12.98
N PHE A 113 -2.07 21.85 -12.42
CA PHE A 113 -3.38 21.48 -12.95
C PHE A 113 -4.34 22.69 -12.97
N SER A 114 -4.42 23.43 -11.87
CA SER A 114 -5.24 24.65 -11.77
C SER A 114 -4.82 25.72 -12.79
N ALA A 115 -3.52 25.86 -13.02
CA ALA A 115 -2.99 26.80 -14.01
C ALA A 115 -3.32 26.38 -15.45
N LEU A 116 -3.30 25.08 -15.75
CA LEU A 116 -3.71 24.54 -17.05
C LEU A 116 -5.20 24.75 -17.30
N GLU A 117 -6.07 24.44 -16.32
CA GLU A 117 -7.51 24.71 -16.44
C GLU A 117 -7.82 26.20 -16.66
N ALA A 118 -7.07 27.08 -16.00
CA ALA A 118 -7.21 28.53 -16.19
C ALA A 118 -6.71 29.00 -17.58
N SER A 119 -5.95 28.19 -18.31
CA SER A 119 -5.38 28.54 -19.61
C SER A 119 -6.29 28.21 -20.82
N GLY A 120 -7.39 27.48 -20.61
CA GLY A 120 -8.35 27.05 -21.64
C GLY A 120 -8.02 25.70 -22.26
#